data_AF-A0A1E7XZV5-F1
#
_entry.id   AF-A0A1E7XZV5-F1
#
_cell.length_a   1.000
_cell.length_b   1.000
_cell.length_c   1.000
_cell.angle_alpha   90.00
_cell.angle_beta   90.00
_cell.angle_gamma   90.00
#
_symmetry.space_group_name_H-M   'P 1'
#
loop_
_entity.id
_entity.type
_entity.pdbx_description
1 polymer ?
#
loop_
_entity_poly.entity_id
_entity_poly.type
_entity_poly.pdbx_seq_one_letter_code
_entity_poly.pdbx_strand_id
1 'polypeptide(L)'
;MAAKRRFVGLDGLKGIALIAIVLYHCDELSLQGGFFGVDVFFTISGFLIFSSLLNRIDSGKGLELGEYFLKRFRRIYPALFALIPISVTLAWLVNRDMLVGIRNQIMTVLLGCYNWYAISSGASYFSQMNPDIFRHLWFMSLLMQFYLIAPFVVLLLRKIIIRWAPVCILTALAGASAVSMGLLYHSGADPTRVYFGTDTHAMGLWLGAALAWILPILRHEHGRANESRIMERFHKIWIQFGPIVAFGSLLALLWMMRHITQGPAAFHGGIFVTSVLAVMLIAGTIPFGSWMQDLLVFKPLAALGHYSYGIYLWHWPLWLLLRSLLPQWGAWHADRLLSFTFILTVLFAFASWRLFEKPVARAGFIALIRPISGDEAEHCGRLISTVVVLACSWSFCGYAVATAPEQTSVAQSLGISSRLLQQRNHAALERRRTPMPRKPRHKMPDGSQMAAIGDSVMLASSKGLQDTFPNIIVDAEVSRSMAKGQGLVDQLKAQGNLRPWVLVGLATNSVVTNDQLDDLLNDVGPDHVLVLINAHAPVSWVPGTNAVLKQFAAAHSNNVVLVDWDGTISQHADELAGDGIHPGMSNTIYAQAVKDSIAAWIKQGH
;
A
#
# COMPACT_ATOMS: atom_id res chain seq x y z
N MET A 1 -1.54 30.38 -36.12
CA MET A 1 -1.20 29.16 -35.36
C MET A 1 -1.79 29.27 -33.96
N ALA A 2 -2.85 28.52 -33.64
CA ALA A 2 -3.37 28.49 -32.27
C ALA A 2 -2.32 27.82 -31.38
N ALA A 3 -1.64 28.59 -30.54
CA ALA A 3 -0.76 28.05 -29.52
C ALA A 3 -1.52 26.97 -28.72
N LYS A 4 -0.95 25.77 -28.61
CA LYS A 4 -1.48 24.70 -27.73
C LYS A 4 -1.65 25.31 -26.34
N ARG A 5 -2.88 25.61 -25.92
CA ARG A 5 -3.17 26.06 -24.56
C ARG A 5 -2.84 24.90 -23.62
N ARG A 6 -1.66 24.95 -22.99
CA ARG A 6 -1.30 24.05 -21.88
C ARG A 6 -2.16 24.47 -20.70
N PHE A 7 -2.85 23.54 -20.07
CA PHE A 7 -3.54 23.81 -18.81
C PHE A 7 -2.50 24.10 -17.73
N VAL A 8 -2.38 25.37 -17.37
CA VAL A 8 -1.40 25.87 -16.39
C VAL A 8 -1.86 25.48 -14.97
N GLY A 9 -0.93 25.22 -14.05
CA GLY A 9 -1.23 24.83 -12.66
C GLY A 9 -1.49 23.32 -12.42
N LEU A 10 -1.80 22.54 -13.47
CA LEU A 10 -2.00 21.09 -13.31
C LEU A 10 -0.76 20.33 -12.83
N ASP A 11 0.43 20.81 -13.18
CA ASP A 11 1.67 20.19 -12.68
C ASP A 11 1.82 20.47 -11.17
N GLY A 12 1.54 21.68 -10.67
CA GLY A 12 1.54 21.94 -9.23
C GLY A 12 0.56 21.05 -8.46
N LEU A 13 -0.64 20.83 -9.01
CA LEU A 13 -1.62 19.94 -8.40
C LEU A 13 -1.13 18.47 -8.32
N LYS A 14 -0.51 17.97 -9.38
CA LYS A 14 0.17 16.65 -9.35
C LYS A 14 1.30 16.62 -8.34
N GLY A 15 2.03 17.72 -8.17
CA GLY A 15 3.09 17.84 -7.16
C GLY A 15 2.56 17.65 -5.75
N ILE A 16 1.44 18.29 -5.40
CA ILE A 16 0.78 18.13 -4.09
C ILE A 16 0.30 16.69 -3.89
N ALA A 17 -0.40 16.13 -4.88
CA ALA A 17 -0.88 14.76 -4.83
C ALA A 17 0.27 13.74 -4.70
N LEU A 18 1.39 13.98 -5.37
CA LEU A 18 2.57 13.11 -5.32
C LEU A 18 3.22 13.13 -3.94
N ILE A 19 3.36 14.30 -3.33
CA ILE A 19 3.89 14.43 -1.96
C ILE A 19 3.02 13.61 -1.00
N ALA A 20 1.69 13.75 -1.09
CA ALA A 20 0.77 13.01 -0.24
C ALA A 20 0.94 11.48 -0.39
N ILE A 21 1.06 10.99 -1.62
CA ILE A 21 1.28 9.56 -1.91
C ILE A 21 2.61 9.07 -1.34
N VAL A 22 3.70 9.80 -1.58
CA VAL A 22 5.05 9.38 -1.15
C VAL A 22 5.13 9.38 0.37
N LEU A 23 4.62 10.41 1.03
CA LEU A 23 4.54 10.44 2.49
C LEU A 23 3.71 9.27 3.02
N TYR A 24 2.56 8.99 2.41
CA TYR A 24 1.72 7.87 2.82
C TYR A 24 2.39 6.50 2.66
N HIS A 25 3.08 6.26 1.55
CA HIS A 25 3.75 4.97 1.31
C HIS A 25 4.98 4.78 2.21
N CYS A 26 5.72 5.84 2.51
CA CYS A 26 6.93 5.74 3.32
C CYS A 26 6.65 5.90 4.83
N ASP A 27 5.71 6.75 5.22
CA ASP A 27 5.35 6.98 6.61
C ASP A 27 3.85 7.27 6.75
N GLU A 28 3.09 6.18 6.90
CA GLU A 28 1.64 6.19 7.04
C GLU A 28 1.16 7.05 8.23
N LEU A 29 1.96 7.17 9.31
CA LEU A 29 1.58 7.91 10.50
C LEU A 29 1.55 9.43 10.26
N SER A 30 2.46 9.94 9.42
CA SER A 30 2.54 11.36 9.11
C SER A 30 1.32 11.86 8.32
N LEU A 31 0.79 11.03 7.41
CA LEU A 31 -0.34 11.41 6.56
C LEU A 31 -1.21 10.20 6.21
N GLN A 32 -2.01 9.73 7.18
CA GLN A 32 -2.82 8.51 7.09
C GLN A 32 -3.80 8.48 5.90
N GLY A 33 -4.28 9.64 5.45
CA GLY A 33 -5.17 9.79 4.29
C GLY A 33 -4.43 10.15 3.00
N GLY A 34 -3.10 10.09 2.94
CA GLY A 34 -2.33 10.48 1.76
C GLY A 34 -2.58 9.59 0.53
N PHE A 35 -3.19 8.42 0.71
CA PHE A 35 -3.68 7.57 -0.39
C PHE A 35 -4.69 8.29 -1.31
N PHE A 36 -5.45 9.27 -0.78
CA PHE A 36 -6.35 10.12 -1.59
C PHE A 36 -5.62 10.93 -2.67
N GLY A 37 -4.29 11.08 -2.58
CA GLY A 37 -3.50 11.69 -3.65
C GLY A 37 -3.66 10.94 -4.97
N VAL A 38 -3.90 9.62 -4.93
CA VAL A 38 -4.14 8.80 -6.12
C VAL A 38 -5.42 9.22 -6.84
N ASP A 39 -6.49 9.53 -6.11
CA ASP A 39 -7.77 9.97 -6.67
C ASP A 39 -7.67 11.33 -7.36
N VAL A 40 -6.86 12.23 -6.82
CA VAL A 40 -6.52 13.50 -7.46
C VAL A 40 -5.82 13.22 -8.80
N PHE A 41 -4.87 12.28 -8.83
CA PHE A 41 -4.21 11.86 -10.07
C PHE A 41 -5.15 11.20 -11.08
N PHE A 42 -6.06 10.34 -10.64
CA PHE A 42 -7.07 9.73 -11.52
C PHE A 42 -7.98 10.79 -12.13
N THR A 43 -8.43 11.76 -11.34
CA THR A 43 -9.27 12.85 -11.80
C THR A 43 -8.55 13.73 -12.83
N ILE A 44 -7.31 14.12 -12.57
CA ILE A 44 -6.48 14.86 -13.53
C ILE A 44 -6.25 14.06 -14.80
N SER A 45 -6.01 12.75 -14.69
CA SER A 45 -5.74 11.87 -15.82
C SER A 45 -6.96 11.71 -16.71
N GLY A 46 -8.14 11.46 -16.13
CA GLY A 46 -9.40 11.41 -16.85
C GLY A 46 -9.67 12.71 -17.63
N PHE A 47 -9.47 13.85 -16.96
CA PHE A 47 -9.61 15.18 -17.56
C PHE A 47 -8.66 15.39 -18.73
N LEU A 48 -7.36 15.10 -18.57
CA LEU A 48 -6.36 15.29 -19.62
C LEU A 48 -6.54 14.35 -20.80
N ILE A 49 -6.92 13.09 -20.55
CA ILE A 49 -7.15 12.09 -21.59
C ILE A 49 -8.32 12.52 -22.47
N PHE A 50 -9.47 12.81 -21.88
CA PHE A 50 -10.65 13.20 -22.62
C PHE A 50 -10.48 14.56 -23.29
N SER A 51 -9.88 15.55 -22.61
CA SER A 51 -9.58 16.85 -23.22
C SER A 51 -8.66 16.71 -24.44
N SER A 52 -7.64 15.84 -24.36
CA SER A 52 -6.75 15.59 -25.50
C SER A 52 -7.45 14.92 -26.67
N LEU A 53 -8.37 13.99 -26.42
CA LEU A 53 -9.13 13.28 -27.46
C LEU A 53 -10.15 14.21 -28.12
N LEU A 54 -10.95 14.92 -27.32
CA LEU A 54 -11.96 15.86 -27.80
C LEU A 54 -11.34 16.99 -28.63
N ASN A 55 -10.31 17.67 -28.11
CA ASN A 55 -9.64 18.75 -28.85
C ASN A 55 -9.04 18.27 -30.18
N ARG A 56 -8.57 17.02 -30.27
CA ARG A 56 -8.04 16.47 -31.51
C ARG A 56 -9.14 16.28 -32.54
N ILE A 57 -10.27 15.69 -32.14
CA ILE A 57 -11.44 15.49 -32.98
C ILE A 57 -11.98 16.83 -33.46
N ASP A 58 -12.18 17.79 -32.55
CA ASP A 58 -12.72 19.13 -32.87
C ASP A 58 -11.78 19.94 -33.78
N SER A 59 -10.49 19.65 -33.77
CA SER A 59 -9.53 20.24 -34.71
C SER A 59 -9.56 19.64 -36.12
N GLY A 60 -10.51 18.75 -36.42
CA GLY A 60 -10.68 18.10 -37.73
C GLY A 60 -9.66 16.99 -38.04
N LYS A 61 -8.82 16.61 -37.06
CA LYS A 61 -7.71 15.66 -37.26
C LYS A 61 -8.09 14.18 -37.08
N GLY A 62 -9.36 13.89 -36.75
CA GLY A 62 -9.84 12.54 -36.44
C GLY A 62 -9.12 11.88 -35.25
N LEU A 63 -9.39 10.58 -35.05
CA LEU A 63 -8.72 9.74 -34.06
C LEU A 63 -7.88 8.67 -34.77
N GLU A 64 -6.62 8.99 -35.08
CA GLU A 64 -5.66 7.96 -35.45
C GLU A 64 -5.29 7.15 -34.18
N LEU A 65 -5.97 6.02 -34.00
CA LEU A 65 -5.80 5.16 -32.82
C LEU A 65 -4.36 4.68 -32.68
N GLY A 66 -3.70 4.30 -33.78
CA GLY A 66 -2.30 3.87 -33.78
C GLY A 66 -1.37 4.94 -33.22
N GLU A 67 -1.50 6.19 -33.68
CA GLU A 67 -0.67 7.31 -33.19
C GLU A 67 -0.99 7.65 -31.72
N TYR A 68 -2.26 7.54 -31.31
CA TYR A 68 -2.68 7.71 -29.92
C TYR A 68 -2.00 6.68 -29.01
N PHE A 69 -2.12 5.39 -29.34
CA PHE A 69 -1.53 4.31 -28.54
C PHE A 69 -0.01 4.39 -28.53
N LEU A 70 0.61 4.69 -29.68
CA LEU A 70 2.07 4.84 -29.77
C LEU A 70 2.60 5.98 -28.88
N LYS A 71 1.90 7.12 -28.81
CA LYS A 71 2.25 8.22 -27.90
C LYS A 71 2.16 7.83 -26.43
N ARG A 72 1.18 7.01 -26.05
CA ARG A 72 1.05 6.51 -24.67
C ARG A 72 2.09 5.44 -24.35
N PHE A 73 2.35 4.55 -25.30
CA PHE A 73 3.40 3.52 -25.21
C PHE A 73 4.78 4.16 -25.00
N ARG A 74 5.14 5.16 -25.82
CA ARG A 74 6.38 5.96 -25.68
C ARG A 74 6.46 6.81 -24.41
N ARG A 75 5.34 7.03 -23.72
CA ARG A 75 5.30 7.78 -22.46
C ARG A 75 5.51 6.88 -21.24
N ILE A 76 4.95 5.67 -21.27
CA ILE A 76 4.89 4.78 -20.09
C ILE A 76 6.08 3.81 -20.08
N TYR A 77 6.28 3.06 -21.15
CA TYR A 77 7.18 1.91 -21.16
C TYR A 77 8.67 2.22 -21.02
N PRO A 78 9.24 3.36 -21.49
CA PRO A 78 10.67 3.60 -21.36
C PRO A 78 11.14 3.60 -19.90
N ALA A 79 10.37 4.23 -19.00
CA ALA A 79 10.69 4.25 -17.58
C ALA A 79 10.49 2.86 -16.93
N LEU A 80 9.46 2.10 -17.35
CA LEU A 80 9.24 0.74 -16.86
C LEU A 80 10.38 -0.22 -17.25
N PHE A 81 10.90 -0.10 -18.47
CA PHE A 81 12.05 -0.88 -18.94
C PHE A 81 13.37 -0.55 -18.25
N ALA A 82 13.44 0.58 -17.53
CA ALA A 82 14.53 0.87 -16.61
C ALA A 82 14.21 0.39 -15.20
N LEU A 83 13.02 0.73 -14.69
CA LEU A 83 12.58 0.41 -13.33
C LEU A 83 12.62 -1.08 -13.03
N ILE A 84 11.99 -1.90 -13.87
CA ILE A 84 11.80 -3.34 -13.61
C ILE A 84 13.15 -4.06 -13.45
N PRO A 85 14.05 -4.07 -14.45
CA PRO A 85 15.28 -4.84 -14.34
C PRO A 85 16.21 -4.32 -13.24
N ILE A 86 16.26 -3.01 -13.01
CA ILE A 86 17.08 -2.42 -11.95
C ILE A 86 16.51 -2.81 -10.57
N SER A 87 15.20 -2.67 -10.35
CA SER A 87 14.57 -3.00 -9.07
C SER A 87 14.70 -4.48 -8.74
N VAL A 88 14.48 -5.36 -9.72
CA VAL A 88 14.62 -6.83 -9.56
C VAL A 88 16.07 -7.20 -9.25
N THR A 89 17.02 -6.60 -9.96
CA THR A 89 18.46 -6.82 -9.73
C THR A 89 18.86 -6.41 -8.31
N LEU A 90 18.45 -5.21 -7.88
CA LEU A 90 18.75 -4.71 -6.54
C LEU A 90 18.06 -5.56 -5.46
N ALA A 91 16.81 -5.96 -5.66
CA ALA A 91 16.11 -6.83 -4.71
C ALA A 91 16.78 -8.19 -4.58
N TRP A 92 17.26 -8.79 -5.67
CA TRP A 92 18.01 -10.04 -5.59
C TRP A 92 19.28 -9.93 -4.74
N LEU A 93 19.97 -8.79 -4.83
CA LEU A 93 21.20 -8.52 -4.08
C LEU A 93 20.94 -8.20 -2.60
N VAL A 94 19.77 -7.62 -2.30
CA VAL A 94 19.44 -7.11 -0.96
C VAL A 94 18.55 -8.07 -0.17
N ASN A 95 17.38 -8.42 -0.70
CA ASN A 95 16.39 -9.26 -0.05
C ASN A 95 15.58 -10.05 -1.09
N ARG A 96 15.88 -11.35 -1.21
CA ARG A 96 15.25 -12.24 -2.20
C ARG A 96 13.78 -12.52 -1.93
N ASP A 97 13.28 -12.32 -0.71
CA ASP A 97 11.86 -12.51 -0.39
C ASP A 97 10.97 -11.52 -1.16
N MET A 98 11.51 -10.36 -1.56
CA MET A 98 10.83 -9.38 -2.41
C MET A 98 10.58 -9.88 -3.85
N LEU A 99 11.23 -10.99 -4.23
CA LEU A 99 11.12 -11.58 -5.57
C LEU A 99 10.12 -12.75 -5.63
N VAL A 100 9.44 -13.07 -4.54
CA VAL A 100 8.39 -14.09 -4.55
C VAL A 100 7.28 -13.67 -5.53
N GLY A 101 6.96 -14.56 -6.48
CA GLY A 101 5.98 -14.28 -7.53
C GLY A 101 6.41 -13.23 -8.57
N ILE A 102 7.69 -12.82 -8.61
CA ILE A 102 8.16 -11.70 -9.45
C ILE A 102 7.82 -11.84 -10.93
N ARG A 103 7.82 -13.07 -11.47
CA ARG A 103 7.45 -13.34 -12.87
C ARG A 103 6.04 -12.83 -13.18
N ASN A 104 5.07 -13.14 -12.31
CA ASN A 104 3.69 -12.70 -12.48
C ASN A 104 3.58 -11.19 -12.27
N GLN A 105 4.30 -10.62 -11.31
CA GLN A 105 4.34 -9.16 -11.11
C GLN A 105 4.84 -8.44 -12.37
N ILE A 106 5.97 -8.87 -12.95
CA ILE A 106 6.54 -8.28 -14.18
C ILE A 106 5.55 -8.38 -15.34
N MET A 107 5.01 -9.58 -15.59
CA MET A 107 4.08 -9.80 -16.71
C MET A 107 2.84 -8.93 -16.58
N THR A 108 2.24 -8.88 -15.39
CA THR A 108 0.97 -8.18 -15.15
C THR A 108 1.17 -6.65 -15.11
N VAL A 109 2.30 -6.15 -14.62
CA VAL A 109 2.68 -4.73 -14.74
C VAL A 109 2.83 -4.33 -16.21
N LEU A 110 3.56 -5.11 -17.01
CA LEU A 110 3.78 -4.82 -18.43
C LEU A 110 2.50 -4.90 -19.26
N LEU A 111 1.57 -5.79 -18.90
CA LEU A 111 0.25 -5.90 -19.52
C LEU A 111 -0.77 -4.88 -18.99
N GLY A 112 -0.47 -4.16 -17.91
CA GLY A 112 -1.38 -3.21 -17.29
C GLY A 112 -2.55 -3.87 -16.55
N CYS A 113 -2.34 -5.04 -15.96
CA CYS A 113 -3.33 -5.80 -15.20
C CYS A 113 -2.83 -6.25 -13.80
N TYR A 114 -1.78 -5.62 -13.26
CA TYR A 114 -1.23 -5.94 -11.94
C TYR A 114 -2.28 -5.80 -10.83
N ASN A 115 -3.19 -4.82 -10.93
CA ASN A 115 -4.26 -4.62 -9.95
C ASN A 115 -5.13 -5.89 -9.78
N TRP A 116 -5.47 -6.58 -10.87
CA TRP A 116 -6.26 -7.82 -10.82
C TRP A 116 -5.44 -9.02 -10.34
N TYR A 117 -4.16 -9.06 -10.69
CA TYR A 117 -3.23 -10.05 -10.13
C TYR A 117 -3.16 -9.93 -8.60
N ALA A 118 -2.97 -8.72 -8.08
CA ALA A 118 -2.89 -8.47 -6.65
C ALA A 118 -4.22 -8.77 -5.91
N ILE A 119 -5.37 -8.52 -6.54
CA ILE A 119 -6.67 -8.98 -6.00
C ILE A 119 -6.71 -10.51 -5.92
N SER A 120 -6.25 -11.21 -6.97
CA SER A 120 -6.33 -12.67 -7.04
C SER A 120 -5.32 -13.40 -6.16
N SER A 121 -4.16 -12.79 -5.88
CA SER A 121 -3.10 -13.38 -5.05
C SER A 121 -3.42 -13.32 -3.56
N GLY A 122 -4.48 -12.61 -3.15
CA GLY A 122 -4.82 -12.38 -1.74
C GLY A 122 -3.82 -11.46 -1.02
N ALA A 123 -2.96 -10.76 -1.76
CA ALA A 123 -2.00 -9.81 -1.19
C ALA A 123 -2.75 -8.54 -0.73
N SER A 124 -2.81 -8.29 0.59
CA SER A 124 -3.44 -7.06 1.07
C SER A 124 -2.60 -5.82 0.71
N TYR A 125 -3.21 -4.85 0.06
CA TYR A 125 -2.55 -3.60 -0.36
C TYR A 125 -1.94 -2.82 0.81
N PHE A 126 -2.66 -2.78 1.93
CA PHE A 126 -2.26 -2.02 3.12
C PHE A 126 -1.39 -2.84 4.09
N SER A 127 -1.19 -4.14 3.82
CA SER A 127 -0.28 -4.95 4.65
C SER A 127 1.18 -4.55 4.39
N GLN A 128 1.90 -4.13 5.44
CA GLN A 128 3.34 -3.85 5.35
C GLN A 128 4.17 -5.14 5.34
N MET A 129 3.55 -6.31 5.59
CA MET A 129 4.24 -7.60 5.80
C MET A 129 4.48 -8.44 4.53
N ASN A 130 3.96 -8.04 3.37
CA ASN A 130 4.16 -8.73 2.08
C ASN A 130 4.75 -7.75 1.04
N PRO A 131 6.09 -7.70 0.85
CA PRO A 131 6.72 -6.67 0.05
C PRO A 131 6.73 -7.06 -1.44
N ASP A 132 5.56 -7.02 -2.07
CA ASP A 132 5.47 -6.99 -3.53
C ASP A 132 6.19 -5.72 -4.02
N ILE A 133 7.35 -5.89 -4.65
CA ILE A 133 8.22 -4.78 -5.07
C ILE A 133 7.54 -3.84 -6.08
N PHE A 134 6.54 -4.35 -6.82
CA PHE A 134 5.78 -3.57 -7.80
C PHE A 134 4.36 -3.25 -7.37
N ARG A 135 4.04 -3.39 -6.08
CA ARG A 135 2.68 -3.19 -5.57
C ARG A 135 2.08 -1.85 -5.92
N HIS A 136 2.84 -0.77 -5.80
CA HIS A 136 2.38 0.57 -6.14
C HIS A 136 1.96 0.71 -7.61
N LEU A 137 2.40 -0.17 -8.52
CA LEU A 137 2.05 -0.09 -9.94
C LEU A 137 0.61 -0.54 -10.26
N TRP A 138 -0.19 -0.90 -9.26
CA TRP A 138 -1.64 -1.12 -9.41
C TRP A 138 -2.34 0.11 -10.03
N PHE A 139 -1.98 1.33 -9.59
CA PHE A 139 -2.53 2.59 -10.09
C PHE A 139 -2.25 2.75 -11.59
N MET A 140 -1.03 2.40 -12.02
CA MET A 140 -0.62 2.45 -13.42
C MET A 140 -1.43 1.47 -14.28
N SER A 141 -1.81 0.32 -13.73
CA SER A 141 -2.67 -0.65 -14.42
C SER A 141 -4.04 -0.05 -14.75
N LEU A 142 -4.69 0.62 -13.80
CA LEU A 142 -5.96 1.32 -14.06
C LEU A 142 -5.80 2.40 -15.13
N LEU A 143 -4.72 3.18 -15.09
CA LEU A 143 -4.44 4.18 -16.13
C LEU A 143 -4.23 3.54 -17.51
N MET A 144 -3.51 2.42 -17.61
CA MET A 144 -3.28 1.71 -18.86
C MET A 144 -4.58 1.15 -19.45
N GLN A 145 -5.42 0.56 -18.60
CA GLN A 145 -6.77 0.12 -18.99
C GLN A 145 -7.61 1.31 -19.45
N PHE A 146 -7.55 2.44 -18.74
CA PHE A 146 -8.30 3.63 -19.13
C PHE A 146 -7.81 4.24 -20.45
N TYR A 147 -6.50 4.25 -20.71
CA TYR A 147 -5.96 4.63 -22.01
C TYR A 147 -6.48 3.74 -23.14
N LEU A 148 -6.67 2.44 -22.88
CA LEU A 148 -7.22 1.52 -23.86
C LEU A 148 -8.69 1.84 -24.18
N ILE A 149 -9.53 2.05 -23.17
CA ILE A 149 -10.99 2.22 -23.36
C ILE A 149 -11.39 3.64 -23.79
N ALA A 150 -10.67 4.68 -23.33
CA ALA A 150 -11.05 6.08 -23.51
C ALA A 150 -11.35 6.49 -24.97
N PRO A 151 -10.54 6.17 -26.00
CA PRO A 151 -10.86 6.56 -27.37
C PRO A 151 -12.17 5.96 -27.87
N PHE A 152 -12.49 4.72 -27.50
CA PHE A 152 -13.74 4.07 -27.89
C PHE A 152 -14.95 4.69 -27.19
N VAL A 153 -14.82 5.01 -25.91
CA VAL A 153 -15.86 5.73 -25.16
C VAL A 153 -16.14 7.10 -25.79
N VAL A 154 -15.09 7.88 -26.11
CA VAL A 154 -15.27 9.18 -26.78
C VAL A 154 -15.97 9.03 -28.14
N LEU A 155 -15.60 8.02 -28.94
CA LEU A 155 -16.24 7.74 -30.22
C LEU A 155 -17.72 7.36 -30.07
N LEU A 156 -18.08 6.58 -29.05
CA LEU A 156 -19.46 6.20 -28.77
C LEU A 156 -20.29 7.41 -28.30
N LEU A 157 -19.77 8.17 -27.33
CA LEU A 157 -20.47 9.32 -26.76
C LEU A 157 -20.68 10.45 -27.78
N ARG A 158 -19.79 10.61 -28.76
CA ARG A 158 -19.95 11.57 -29.87
C ARG A 158 -21.12 11.28 -30.80
N LYS A 159 -21.60 10.04 -30.84
CA LYS A 159 -22.78 9.67 -31.65
C LYS A 159 -24.09 10.13 -31.01
N ILE A 160 -24.07 10.56 -29.74
CA ILE A 160 -25.25 10.98 -29.01
C ILE A 160 -25.60 12.42 -29.37
N ILE A 161 -26.80 12.64 -29.89
CA ILE A 161 -27.29 13.95 -30.35
C ILE A 161 -27.58 14.88 -29.17
N ILE A 162 -27.96 14.32 -28.01
CA ILE A 162 -28.25 15.09 -26.79
C ILE A 162 -26.94 15.61 -26.18
N ARG A 163 -26.73 16.94 -26.27
CA ARG A 163 -25.48 17.63 -25.88
C ARG A 163 -24.96 17.28 -24.48
N TRP A 164 -25.85 17.19 -23.48
CA TRP A 164 -25.49 16.92 -22.08
C TRP A 164 -25.45 15.44 -21.71
N ALA A 165 -25.99 14.55 -22.56
CA ALA A 165 -26.05 13.12 -22.25
C ALA A 165 -24.67 12.49 -21.99
N PRO A 166 -23.58 12.82 -22.73
CA PRO A 166 -22.25 12.34 -22.39
C PRO A 166 -21.79 12.70 -20.98
N VAL A 167 -22.09 13.93 -20.51
CA VAL A 167 -21.76 14.37 -19.14
C VAL A 167 -22.52 13.52 -18.14
N CYS A 168 -23.84 13.37 -18.32
CA CYS A 168 -24.68 12.56 -17.44
C CYS A 168 -24.22 11.09 -17.40
N ILE A 169 -23.88 10.50 -18.55
CA ILE A 169 -23.38 9.12 -18.63
C ILE A 169 -22.06 8.96 -17.88
N LEU A 170 -21.10 9.87 -18.11
CA LEU A 170 -19.79 9.81 -17.44
C LEU A 170 -19.94 10.01 -15.92
N THR A 171 -20.78 10.94 -15.48
CA THR A 171 -21.09 11.13 -14.05
C THR A 171 -21.83 9.93 -13.46
N ALA A 172 -22.74 9.30 -14.22
CA ALA A 172 -23.43 8.08 -13.78
C ALA A 172 -22.46 6.89 -13.65
N LEU A 173 -21.49 6.74 -14.56
CA LEU A 173 -20.43 5.74 -14.46
C LEU A 173 -19.54 5.98 -13.23
N ALA A 174 -19.24 7.24 -12.91
CA ALA A 174 -18.54 7.58 -11.68
C ALA A 174 -19.35 7.20 -10.42
N GLY A 175 -20.64 7.54 -10.41
CA GLY A 175 -21.55 7.18 -9.32
C GLY A 175 -21.70 5.66 -9.17
N ALA A 176 -21.84 4.92 -10.28
CA ALA A 176 -21.91 3.47 -10.26
C ALA A 176 -20.63 2.83 -9.70
N SER A 177 -19.45 3.38 -10.03
CA SER A 177 -18.17 2.95 -9.48
C SER A 177 -18.09 3.17 -7.97
N ALA A 178 -18.49 4.35 -7.49
CA ALA A 178 -18.53 4.68 -6.06
C ALA A 178 -19.56 3.84 -5.27
N VAL A 179 -20.75 3.65 -5.84
CA VAL A 179 -21.79 2.78 -5.25
C VAL A 179 -21.30 1.33 -5.18
N SER A 180 -20.67 0.83 -6.24
CA SER A 180 -20.07 -0.51 -6.24
C SER A 180 -19.00 -0.66 -5.15
N MET A 181 -18.12 0.34 -4.98
CA MET A 181 -17.14 0.36 -3.89
C MET A 181 -17.81 0.32 -2.51
N GLY A 182 -18.81 1.16 -2.28
CA GLY A 182 -19.52 1.23 -1.00
C GLY A 182 -20.30 -0.05 -0.66
N LEU A 183 -20.91 -0.70 -1.66
CA LEU A 183 -21.67 -1.93 -1.47
C LEU A 183 -20.78 -3.16 -1.25
N LEU A 184 -19.61 -3.21 -1.89
CA LEU A 184 -18.68 -4.34 -1.76
C LEU A 184 -17.75 -4.23 -0.56
N TYR A 185 -17.58 -3.03 0.01
CA TYR A 185 -16.76 -2.82 1.19
C TYR A 185 -17.48 -3.33 2.44
N HIS A 186 -16.76 -4.10 3.26
CA HIS A 186 -17.25 -4.59 4.54
C HIS A 186 -16.34 -4.05 5.64
N SER A 187 -16.93 -3.48 6.69
CA SER A 187 -16.17 -2.90 7.80
C SER A 187 -15.34 -3.98 8.51
N GLY A 188 -14.03 -3.76 8.64
CA GLY A 188 -13.10 -4.73 9.22
C GLY A 188 -12.56 -5.79 8.26
N ALA A 189 -13.02 -5.83 7.00
CA ALA A 189 -12.46 -6.68 5.96
C ALA A 189 -11.33 -5.96 5.19
N ASP A 190 -10.47 -6.73 4.50
CA ASP A 190 -9.43 -6.19 3.64
C ASP A 190 -10.03 -5.41 2.45
N PRO A 191 -9.82 -4.09 2.34
CA PRO A 191 -10.35 -3.27 1.24
C PRO A 191 -9.69 -3.52 -0.12
N THR A 192 -8.68 -4.40 -0.23
CA THR A 192 -7.90 -4.60 -1.46
C THR A 192 -8.77 -4.79 -2.71
N ARG A 193 -9.84 -5.60 -2.66
CA ARG A 193 -10.73 -5.81 -3.81
C ARG A 193 -11.41 -4.52 -4.27
N VAL A 194 -11.92 -3.71 -3.35
CA VAL A 194 -12.64 -2.48 -3.69
C VAL A 194 -11.68 -1.35 -4.05
N TYR A 195 -10.48 -1.35 -3.48
CA TYR A 195 -9.46 -0.34 -3.78
C TYR A 195 -8.69 -0.64 -5.08
N PHE A 196 -8.43 -1.89 -5.44
CA PHE A 196 -7.72 -2.23 -6.67
C PHE A 196 -8.65 -2.46 -7.87
N GLY A 197 -9.94 -2.67 -7.62
CA GLY A 197 -10.91 -2.95 -8.67
C GLY A 197 -11.04 -1.78 -9.63
N THR A 198 -10.89 -2.04 -10.93
CA THR A 198 -11.11 -1.04 -11.98
C THR A 198 -12.57 -0.56 -11.99
N ASP A 199 -13.49 -1.47 -11.67
CA ASP A 199 -14.92 -1.23 -11.56
C ASP A 199 -15.27 -0.35 -10.35
N THR A 200 -14.60 -0.55 -9.22
CA THR A 200 -14.86 0.14 -7.95
C THR A 200 -14.05 1.41 -7.78
N HIS A 201 -12.89 1.54 -8.45
CA HIS A 201 -11.96 2.67 -8.25
C HIS A 201 -11.83 3.65 -9.45
N ALA A 202 -12.65 3.53 -10.50
CA ALA A 202 -12.57 4.40 -11.68
C ALA A 202 -13.30 5.75 -11.56
N MET A 203 -13.98 6.06 -10.44
CA MET A 203 -14.83 7.26 -10.35
C MET A 203 -14.11 8.57 -10.63
N GLY A 204 -12.85 8.73 -10.16
CA GLY A 204 -12.05 9.92 -10.46
C GLY A 204 -11.80 10.09 -11.95
N LEU A 205 -11.43 9.00 -12.65
CA LEU A 205 -11.22 9.01 -14.11
C LEU A 205 -12.49 9.45 -14.85
N TRP A 206 -13.65 8.93 -14.45
CA TRP A 206 -14.92 9.27 -15.06
C TRP A 206 -15.37 10.71 -14.75
N LEU A 207 -15.19 11.20 -13.52
CA LEU A 207 -15.48 12.58 -13.14
C LEU A 207 -14.57 13.59 -13.87
N GLY A 208 -13.29 13.28 -13.98
CA GLY A 208 -12.36 14.06 -14.79
C GLY A 208 -12.77 14.08 -16.28
N ALA A 209 -13.19 12.94 -16.82
CA ALA A 209 -13.70 12.84 -18.19
C ALA A 209 -14.98 13.68 -18.39
N ALA A 210 -15.90 13.67 -17.43
CA ALA A 210 -17.10 14.50 -17.45
C ALA A 210 -16.75 15.99 -17.47
N LEU A 211 -15.81 16.43 -16.62
CA LEU A 211 -15.31 17.82 -16.62
C LEU A 211 -14.71 18.23 -17.98
N ALA A 212 -13.93 17.35 -18.61
CA ALA A 212 -13.37 17.60 -19.93
C ALA A 212 -14.45 17.79 -21.00
N TRP A 213 -15.56 17.07 -20.89
CA TRP A 213 -16.69 17.16 -21.81
C TRP A 213 -17.53 18.42 -21.60
N ILE A 214 -17.62 18.91 -20.36
CA ILE A 214 -18.31 20.17 -20.03
C ILE A 214 -17.63 21.37 -20.71
N LEU A 215 -16.29 21.38 -20.83
CA LEU A 215 -15.56 22.55 -21.33
C LEU A 215 -15.96 23.00 -22.75
N PRO A 216 -16.05 22.13 -23.78
CA PRO A 216 -16.57 22.53 -25.10
C PRO A 216 -18.03 22.99 -25.07
N ILE A 217 -18.87 22.38 -24.21
CA ILE A 217 -20.26 22.78 -24.02
C ILE A 217 -20.33 24.22 -23.49
N LEU A 218 -19.42 24.64 -22.62
CA LEU A 218 -19.42 26.02 -22.12
C LEU A 218 -18.82 27.04 -23.13
N ARG A 219 -18.10 26.59 -24.17
CA ARG A 219 -17.37 27.46 -25.11
C ARG A 219 -18.06 27.70 -26.45
N HIS A 220 -18.96 26.82 -26.89
CA HIS A 220 -19.59 26.95 -28.22
C HIS A 220 -20.79 27.91 -28.23
N GLU A 221 -20.65 29.01 -28.97
CA GLU A 221 -21.65 30.07 -29.24
C GLU A 221 -22.89 29.62 -30.06
N HIS A 222 -22.97 28.36 -30.50
CA HIS A 222 -24.08 27.83 -31.31
C HIS A 222 -25.28 27.31 -30.47
N GLY A 223 -25.39 27.72 -29.20
CA GLY A 223 -26.54 27.40 -28.36
C GLY A 223 -27.76 28.27 -28.68
N ARG A 224 -28.98 27.81 -28.34
CA ARG A 224 -30.19 28.66 -28.36
C ARG A 224 -29.90 29.95 -27.58
N ALA A 225 -30.30 31.11 -28.12
CA ALA A 225 -29.93 32.44 -27.61
C ALA A 225 -30.20 32.68 -26.10
N ASN A 226 -31.09 31.90 -25.47
CA ASN A 226 -31.37 31.98 -24.04
C ASN A 226 -30.36 31.19 -23.18
N GLU A 227 -29.83 30.07 -23.68
CA GLU A 227 -28.83 29.26 -22.98
C GLU A 227 -27.46 29.93 -22.97
N SER A 228 -27.09 30.65 -24.04
CA SER A 228 -25.82 31.39 -24.11
C SER A 228 -25.75 32.49 -23.04
N ARG A 229 -26.83 33.23 -22.80
CA ARG A 229 -26.89 34.26 -21.75
C ARG A 229 -26.76 33.71 -20.34
N ILE A 230 -27.41 32.57 -20.05
CA ILE A 230 -27.31 31.91 -18.75
C ILE A 230 -25.88 31.38 -18.54
N MET A 231 -25.30 30.72 -19.55
CA MET A 231 -23.93 30.20 -19.46
C MET A 231 -22.87 31.30 -19.37
N GLU A 232 -23.06 32.44 -20.03
CA GLU A 232 -22.18 33.61 -19.86
C GLU A 232 -22.24 34.17 -18.44
N ARG A 233 -23.43 34.25 -17.84
CA ARG A 233 -23.59 34.66 -16.43
C ARG A 233 -22.89 33.68 -15.50
N PHE A 234 -23.10 32.38 -15.68
CA PHE A 234 -22.40 31.35 -14.91
C PHE A 234 -20.89 31.43 -15.08
N HIS A 235 -20.39 31.64 -16.30
CA HIS A 235 -18.96 31.78 -16.57
C HIS A 235 -18.36 32.98 -15.84
N LYS A 236 -19.03 34.13 -15.87
CA LYS A 236 -18.60 35.34 -15.14
C LYS A 236 -18.57 35.12 -13.63
N ILE A 237 -19.61 34.49 -13.07
CA ILE A 237 -19.67 34.14 -11.65
C ILE A 237 -18.55 33.14 -11.31
N TRP A 238 -18.35 32.12 -12.14
CA TRP A 238 -17.33 31.09 -11.91
C TRP A 238 -15.90 31.63 -11.98
N ILE A 239 -15.63 32.62 -12.82
CA ILE A 239 -14.31 33.29 -12.82
C ILE A 239 -14.03 33.96 -11.46
N GLN A 240 -15.06 34.54 -10.83
CA GLN A 240 -14.92 35.21 -9.53
C GLN A 240 -14.86 34.21 -8.36
N PHE A 241 -15.75 33.23 -8.32
CA PHE A 241 -15.89 32.31 -7.18
C PHE A 241 -15.16 30.99 -7.35
N GLY A 242 -14.88 30.55 -8.57
CA GLY A 242 -14.20 29.29 -8.87
C GLY A 242 -12.85 29.15 -8.17
N PRO A 243 -11.98 30.19 -8.13
CA PRO A 243 -10.72 30.12 -7.38
C PRO A 243 -10.92 29.89 -5.87
N ILE A 244 -11.96 30.50 -5.28
CA ILE A 244 -12.32 30.32 -3.85
C ILE A 244 -12.81 28.89 -3.61
N VAL A 245 -13.68 28.37 -4.47
CA VAL A 245 -14.16 26.99 -4.41
C VAL A 245 -13.00 26.00 -4.56
N ALA A 246 -12.05 26.26 -5.48
CA ALA A 246 -10.86 25.44 -5.64
C ALA A 246 -9.97 25.46 -4.39
N PHE A 247 -9.75 26.63 -3.79
CA PHE A 247 -8.98 26.74 -2.55
C PHE A 247 -9.67 26.03 -1.38
N GLY A 248 -10.98 26.22 -1.21
CA GLY A 248 -11.76 25.47 -0.23
C GLY A 248 -11.70 23.95 -0.46
N SER A 249 -11.70 23.52 -1.72
CA SER A 249 -11.53 22.11 -2.09
C SER A 249 -10.14 21.58 -1.73
N LEU A 250 -9.09 22.38 -1.94
CA LEU A 250 -7.72 22.04 -1.51
C LEU A 250 -7.64 21.90 0.02
N LEU A 251 -8.21 22.83 0.78
CA LEU A 251 -8.25 22.75 2.25
C LEU A 251 -9.02 21.53 2.73
N ALA A 252 -10.17 21.23 2.12
CA ALA A 252 -10.96 20.04 2.43
C ALA A 252 -10.17 18.75 2.13
N LEU A 253 -9.47 18.68 1.00
CA LEU A 253 -8.59 17.55 0.67
C LEU A 253 -7.47 17.37 1.70
N LEU A 254 -6.78 18.45 2.07
CA LEU A 254 -5.73 18.41 3.10
C LEU A 254 -6.28 17.98 4.46
N TRP A 255 -7.48 18.44 4.82
CA TRP A 255 -8.16 18.02 6.04
C TRP A 255 -8.50 16.52 6.00
N MET A 256 -9.06 16.03 4.89
CA MET A 256 -9.37 14.60 4.70
C MET A 256 -8.10 13.75 4.78
N MET A 257 -7.02 14.16 4.11
CA MET A 257 -5.73 13.45 4.12
C MET A 257 -5.12 13.36 5.53
N ARG A 258 -5.46 14.27 6.43
CA ARG A 258 -4.95 14.30 7.81
C ARG A 258 -5.79 13.51 8.81
N HIS A 259 -7.09 13.34 8.55
CA HIS A 259 -8.06 12.83 9.53
C HIS A 259 -8.80 11.55 9.11
N ILE A 260 -8.85 11.22 7.81
CA ILE A 260 -9.55 10.04 7.32
C ILE A 260 -8.52 8.93 7.04
N THR A 261 -8.69 7.82 7.73
CA THR A 261 -7.89 6.59 7.57
C THR A 261 -8.55 5.61 6.60
N GLN A 262 -7.94 4.45 6.40
CA GLN A 262 -8.44 3.33 5.58
C GLN A 262 -9.67 2.60 6.18
N GLY A 263 -10.60 3.37 6.75
CA GLY A 263 -11.82 2.84 7.37
C GLY A 263 -13.05 3.05 6.49
N PRO A 264 -14.25 2.77 7.07
CA PRO A 264 -15.53 2.96 6.38
C PRO A 264 -15.73 4.35 5.81
N ALA A 265 -15.21 5.40 6.47
CA ALA A 265 -15.29 6.77 5.99
C ALA A 265 -14.64 6.97 4.61
N ALA A 266 -13.54 6.27 4.31
CA ALA A 266 -12.88 6.34 3.02
C ALA A 266 -13.69 5.61 1.93
N PHE A 267 -14.10 4.37 2.20
CA PHE A 267 -14.66 3.46 1.19
C PHE A 267 -16.17 3.61 0.98
N HIS A 268 -16.94 4.14 1.95
CA HIS A 268 -18.38 4.42 1.77
C HIS A 268 -18.66 5.77 1.10
N GLY A 269 -17.65 6.56 0.76
CA GLY A 269 -17.86 7.83 0.05
C GLY A 269 -16.70 8.81 0.08
N GLY A 270 -15.74 8.68 1.00
CA GLY A 270 -14.57 9.55 1.08
C GLY A 270 -13.80 9.64 -0.24
N ILE A 271 -13.53 8.51 -0.90
CA ILE A 271 -12.84 8.47 -2.21
C ILE A 271 -13.63 9.21 -3.30
N PHE A 272 -14.95 9.05 -3.31
CA PHE A 272 -15.82 9.76 -4.24
C PHE A 272 -15.81 11.28 -3.98
N VAL A 273 -15.91 11.70 -2.72
CA VAL A 273 -15.81 13.10 -2.31
C VAL A 273 -14.47 13.69 -2.73
N THR A 274 -13.36 12.98 -2.48
CA THR A 274 -12.01 13.37 -2.93
C THR A 274 -11.96 13.61 -4.44
N SER A 275 -12.57 12.73 -5.23
CA SER A 275 -12.65 12.89 -6.69
C SER A 275 -13.47 14.12 -7.12
N VAL A 276 -14.58 14.40 -6.43
CA VAL A 276 -15.40 15.62 -6.67
C VAL A 276 -14.62 16.89 -6.29
N LEU A 277 -13.93 16.89 -5.15
CA LEU A 277 -13.07 18.00 -4.73
C LEU A 277 -11.93 18.23 -5.74
N ALA A 278 -11.35 17.16 -6.28
CA ALA A 278 -10.34 17.24 -7.34
C ALA A 278 -10.92 17.85 -8.63
N VAL A 279 -12.17 17.53 -9.01
CA VAL A 279 -12.87 18.19 -10.13
C VAL A 279 -13.02 19.69 -9.87
N MET A 280 -13.47 20.09 -8.69
CA MET A 280 -13.65 21.50 -8.32
C MET A 280 -12.32 22.27 -8.32
N LEU A 281 -11.27 21.64 -7.83
CA LEU A 281 -9.91 22.15 -7.83
C LEU A 281 -9.38 22.38 -9.26
N ILE A 282 -9.59 21.41 -10.16
CA ILE A 282 -9.23 21.57 -11.58
C ILE A 282 -10.07 22.70 -12.22
N ALA A 283 -11.39 22.69 -12.01
CA ALA A 283 -12.33 23.63 -12.62
C ALA A 283 -12.10 25.09 -12.20
N GLY A 284 -11.68 25.35 -10.96
CA GLY A 284 -11.32 26.70 -10.48
C GLY A 284 -9.91 27.16 -10.81
N THR A 285 -9.04 26.25 -11.28
CA THR A 285 -7.65 26.55 -11.67
C THR A 285 -7.52 26.88 -13.17
N ILE A 286 -8.38 26.32 -14.03
CA ILE A 286 -8.33 26.51 -15.50
C ILE A 286 -8.63 27.94 -15.99
N PRO A 287 -9.54 28.73 -15.39
CA PRO A 287 -9.86 30.07 -15.91
C PRO A 287 -8.65 31.02 -15.90
N PHE A 288 -8.45 31.75 -16.99
CA PHE A 288 -7.40 32.78 -17.09
C PHE A 288 -7.65 33.88 -16.05
N GLY A 289 -6.61 34.21 -15.26
CA GLY A 289 -6.69 35.23 -14.20
C GLY A 289 -7.12 34.70 -12.82
N SER A 290 -7.24 33.38 -12.66
CA SER A 290 -7.45 32.75 -11.35
C SER A 290 -6.19 32.88 -10.49
N TRP A 291 -6.27 33.55 -9.34
CA TRP A 291 -5.14 33.63 -8.39
C TRP A 291 -4.72 32.23 -7.87
N MET A 292 -5.62 31.24 -7.92
CA MET A 292 -5.31 29.86 -7.58
C MET A 292 -4.30 29.25 -8.57
N GLN A 293 -4.35 29.68 -9.83
CA GLN A 293 -3.38 29.30 -10.85
C GLN A 293 -1.97 29.73 -10.45
N ASP A 294 -1.80 30.93 -9.90
CA ASP A 294 -0.49 31.47 -9.50
C ASP A 294 0.13 30.66 -8.35
N LEU A 295 -0.70 30.27 -7.37
CA LEU A 295 -0.28 29.39 -6.26
C LEU A 295 0.24 28.04 -6.78
N LEU A 296 -0.44 27.46 -7.76
CA LEU A 296 -0.10 26.15 -8.34
C LEU A 296 1.02 26.19 -9.39
N VAL A 297 1.48 27.38 -9.78
CA VAL A 297 2.65 27.57 -10.67
C VAL A 297 3.96 27.71 -9.88
N PHE A 298 3.90 27.64 -8.54
CA PHE A 298 5.09 27.61 -7.69
C PHE A 298 6.10 26.56 -8.19
N LYS A 299 7.29 27.03 -8.57
CA LYS A 299 8.26 26.25 -9.37
C LYS A 299 8.61 24.89 -8.74
N PRO A 300 8.86 24.77 -7.42
CA PRO A 300 9.10 23.46 -6.80
C PRO A 300 7.95 22.47 -6.97
N LEU A 301 6.70 22.90 -6.71
CA LEU A 301 5.52 22.03 -6.89
C LEU A 301 5.31 21.65 -8.35
N ALA A 302 5.46 22.62 -9.27
CA ALA A 302 5.37 22.36 -10.70
C ALA A 302 6.47 21.40 -11.19
N ALA A 303 7.69 21.48 -10.63
CA ALA A 303 8.78 20.56 -10.95
C ALA A 303 8.47 19.14 -10.47
N LEU A 304 8.00 18.98 -9.24
CA LEU A 304 7.55 17.68 -8.72
C LEU A 304 6.43 17.09 -9.58
N GLY A 305 5.47 17.92 -9.98
CA GLY A 305 4.42 17.53 -10.92
C GLY A 305 4.93 17.09 -12.28
N HIS A 306 5.91 17.81 -12.82
CA HIS A 306 6.53 17.49 -14.11
C HIS A 306 7.21 16.12 -14.09
N TYR A 307 7.96 15.82 -13.04
CA TYR A 307 8.67 14.55 -12.84
C TYR A 307 7.87 13.49 -12.07
N SER A 308 6.57 13.75 -11.82
CA SER A 308 5.72 12.92 -10.96
C SER A 308 5.70 11.45 -11.35
N TYR A 309 5.73 11.16 -12.65
CA TYR A 309 5.77 9.79 -13.14
C TYR A 309 7.03 9.04 -12.69
N GLY A 310 8.21 9.61 -12.96
CA GLY A 310 9.48 8.99 -12.56
C GLY A 310 9.60 8.86 -11.04
N ILE A 311 9.26 9.92 -10.30
CA ILE A 311 9.30 9.90 -8.82
C ILE A 311 8.37 8.81 -8.28
N TYR A 312 7.14 8.71 -8.80
CA TYR A 312 6.19 7.68 -8.41
C TYR A 312 6.71 6.26 -8.73
N LEU A 313 7.38 6.05 -9.85
CA LEU A 313 7.94 4.73 -10.16
C LEU A 313 9.02 4.30 -9.16
N TRP A 314 9.95 5.21 -8.85
CA TRP A 314 11.17 4.87 -8.11
C TRP A 314 11.02 4.90 -6.58
N HIS A 315 10.11 5.69 -6.02
CA HIS A 315 10.06 5.87 -4.56
C HIS A 315 9.80 4.57 -3.80
N TRP A 316 8.89 3.72 -4.28
CA TRP A 316 8.47 2.52 -3.56
C TRP A 316 9.54 1.41 -3.54
N PRO A 317 10.13 0.98 -4.68
CA PRO A 317 11.21 0.00 -4.65
C PRO A 317 12.42 0.49 -3.85
N LEU A 318 12.80 1.76 -3.99
CA LEU A 318 13.91 2.34 -3.22
C LEU A 318 13.61 2.38 -1.72
N TRP A 319 12.38 2.71 -1.35
CA TRP A 319 11.94 2.67 0.05
C TRP A 319 12.09 1.27 0.65
N LEU A 320 11.57 0.25 -0.04
CA LEU A 320 11.63 -1.14 0.42
C LEU A 320 13.08 -1.65 0.51
N LEU A 321 13.91 -1.34 -0.49
CA LEU A 321 15.33 -1.72 -0.51
C LEU A 321 16.10 -1.07 0.64
N LEU A 322 15.88 0.22 0.90
CA LEU A 322 16.54 0.95 1.98
C LEU A 322 16.12 0.46 3.37
N ARG A 323 14.83 0.18 3.57
CA ARG A 323 14.35 -0.45 4.81
C ARG A 323 14.95 -1.85 5.02
N SER A 324 15.11 -2.62 3.95
CA SER A 324 15.74 -3.95 4.03
C SER A 324 17.25 -3.88 4.30
N LEU A 325 17.95 -2.88 3.75
CA LEU A 325 19.39 -2.69 3.97
C LEU A 325 19.71 -2.12 5.36
N LEU A 326 18.84 -1.27 5.90
CA LEU A 326 19.07 -0.53 7.14
C LEU A 326 17.89 -0.68 8.12
N PRO A 327 17.52 -1.90 8.54
CA PRO A 327 16.29 -2.17 9.29
C PRO A 327 16.24 -1.42 10.63
N GLN A 328 17.33 -1.46 11.41
CA GLN A 328 17.42 -0.74 12.68
C GLN A 328 17.36 0.78 12.46
N TRP A 329 18.11 1.30 11.48
CA TRP A 329 18.11 2.74 11.19
C TRP A 329 16.72 3.25 10.77
N GLY A 330 15.96 2.46 9.99
CA GLY A 330 14.59 2.79 9.63
C GLY A 330 13.62 2.82 10.80
N ALA A 331 13.83 1.96 11.82
CA ALA A 331 13.01 1.94 13.02
C ALA A 331 13.26 3.16 13.93
N TRP A 332 14.53 3.53 14.14
CA TRP A 332 14.92 4.60 15.07
C TRP A 332 14.99 6.00 14.42
N HIS A 333 15.15 6.09 13.09
CA HIS A 333 15.35 7.34 12.34
C HIS A 333 14.53 7.37 11.04
N ALA A 334 13.23 7.08 11.14
CA ALA A 334 12.34 6.97 9.99
C ALA A 334 12.30 8.25 9.11
N ASP A 335 12.40 9.43 9.73
CA ASP A 335 12.45 10.74 9.08
C ASP A 335 13.71 10.95 8.21
N ARG A 336 14.87 10.51 8.72
CA ARG A 336 16.14 10.55 7.99
C ARG A 336 16.15 9.55 6.85
N LEU A 337 15.63 8.34 7.08
CA LEU A 337 15.48 7.33 6.04
C LEU A 337 14.58 7.84 4.91
N LEU A 338 13.44 8.44 5.26
CA LEU A 338 12.51 9.06 4.32
C LEU A 338 13.20 10.15 3.47
N SER A 339 13.97 11.02 4.11
CA SER A 339 14.71 12.09 3.43
C SER A 339 15.73 11.51 2.43
N PHE A 340 16.46 10.47 2.84
CA PHE A 340 17.41 9.78 1.98
C PHE A 340 16.73 9.07 0.80
N THR A 341 15.61 8.39 1.05
CA THR A 341 14.78 7.78 0.00
C THR A 341 14.28 8.81 -0.99
N PHE A 342 13.83 9.97 -0.53
CA PHE A 342 13.39 11.05 -1.42
C PHE A 342 14.52 11.55 -2.32
N ILE A 343 15.72 11.78 -1.76
CA ILE A 343 16.90 12.19 -2.53
C ILE A 343 17.25 11.14 -3.59
N LEU A 344 17.34 9.87 -3.21
CA LEU A 344 17.63 8.79 -4.16
C LEU A 344 16.54 8.65 -5.23
N THR A 345 15.27 8.82 -4.85
CA THR A 345 14.15 8.80 -5.78
C THR A 345 14.28 9.90 -6.83
N VAL A 346 14.60 11.13 -6.42
CA VAL A 346 14.80 12.24 -7.35
C VAL A 346 15.98 11.97 -8.28
N LEU A 347 17.09 11.44 -7.76
CA LEU A 347 18.27 11.09 -8.56
C LEU A 347 17.95 10.00 -9.59
N PHE A 348 17.31 8.91 -9.17
CA PHE A 348 16.92 7.81 -10.07
C PHE A 348 15.86 8.24 -11.07
N ALA A 349 14.86 9.01 -10.67
CA ALA A 349 13.86 9.57 -11.58
C ALA A 349 14.50 10.50 -12.62
N PHE A 350 15.44 11.34 -12.21
CA PHE A 350 16.14 12.23 -13.13
C PHE A 350 17.06 11.47 -14.10
N ALA A 351 17.81 10.49 -13.61
CA ALA A 351 18.64 9.61 -14.43
C ALA A 351 17.77 8.82 -15.43
N SER A 352 16.67 8.23 -14.95
CA SER A 352 15.67 7.55 -15.77
C SER A 352 15.14 8.45 -16.89
N TRP A 353 14.78 9.67 -16.53
CA TRP A 353 14.26 10.64 -17.48
C TRP A 353 15.29 11.02 -18.56
N ARG A 354 16.54 11.27 -18.16
CA ARG A 354 17.60 11.69 -19.08
C ARG A 354 18.03 10.56 -20.02
N LEU A 355 18.13 9.33 -19.51
CA LEU A 355 18.65 8.17 -20.25
C LEU A 355 17.57 7.48 -21.10
N PHE A 356 16.34 7.37 -20.59
CA PHE A 356 15.30 6.54 -21.22
C PHE A 356 14.12 7.36 -21.73
N GLU A 357 13.52 8.19 -20.89
CA GLU A 357 12.23 8.82 -21.22
C GLU A 357 12.36 9.94 -22.26
N LYS A 358 13.28 10.90 -22.03
CA LYS A 358 13.50 12.06 -22.92
C LYS A 358 13.91 11.63 -24.34
N PRO A 359 14.81 10.64 -24.53
CA PRO A 359 15.14 10.11 -25.85
C PRO A 359 13.94 9.52 -26.60
N VAL A 360 13.17 8.65 -25.92
CA VAL A 360 12.03 7.98 -26.54
C VAL A 360 10.90 8.97 -26.83
N ALA A 361 10.71 9.98 -25.99
CA ALA A 361 9.76 11.06 -26.22
C ALA A 361 10.11 11.89 -27.47
N ARG A 362 11.41 12.06 -27.79
CA ARG A 362 11.87 12.84 -28.95
C ARG A 362 11.88 12.04 -30.26
N ALA A 363 12.43 10.83 -30.24
CA ALA A 363 12.75 10.08 -31.46
C ALA A 363 12.30 8.60 -31.43
N GLY A 364 11.45 8.23 -30.45
CA GLY A 364 10.95 6.86 -30.31
C GLY A 364 11.99 5.89 -29.72
N PHE A 365 11.63 4.61 -29.62
CA PHE A 365 12.47 3.59 -28.95
C PHE A 365 13.84 3.37 -29.62
N ILE A 366 13.94 3.64 -30.93
CA ILE A 366 15.21 3.55 -31.65
C ILE A 366 16.26 4.50 -31.05
N ALA A 367 15.87 5.61 -30.43
CA ALA A 367 16.75 6.58 -29.78
C ALA A 367 17.43 6.06 -28.49
N LEU A 368 17.02 4.90 -27.98
CA LEU A 368 17.71 4.21 -26.88
C LEU A 368 19.00 3.54 -27.34
N ILE A 369 19.06 3.13 -28.61
CA ILE A 369 20.18 2.39 -29.20
C ILE A 369 20.84 3.13 -30.37
N ARG A 370 20.34 4.33 -30.72
CA ARG A 370 20.92 5.20 -31.74
C ARG A 370 21.08 6.64 -31.23
N PRO A 371 22.09 7.38 -31.71
CA PRO A 371 22.24 8.79 -31.41
C PRO A 371 21.03 9.58 -31.93
N ILE A 372 20.63 10.61 -31.19
CA ILE A 372 19.64 11.59 -31.64
C ILE A 372 20.45 12.68 -32.34
N SER A 373 20.06 13.07 -33.55
CA SER A 373 20.78 14.09 -34.34
C SER A 373 20.93 15.40 -33.56
N GLY A 374 22.16 15.95 -33.48
CA GLY A 374 22.40 17.34 -33.09
C GLY A 374 23.53 17.63 -32.10
N ASP A 375 24.16 16.64 -31.46
CA ASP A 375 25.36 16.86 -30.62
C ASP A 375 26.10 15.53 -30.33
N GLU A 376 27.26 15.27 -30.95
CA GLU A 376 27.81 13.90 -31.05
C GLU A 376 28.42 13.36 -29.75
N ALA A 377 29.11 14.17 -28.95
CA ALA A 377 29.87 13.70 -27.78
C ALA A 377 28.96 13.37 -26.57
N GLU A 378 28.03 14.26 -26.19
CA GLU A 378 27.06 13.98 -25.11
C GLU A 378 26.13 12.81 -25.46
N HIS A 379 25.79 12.63 -26.75
CA HIS A 379 24.96 11.51 -27.17
C HIS A 379 25.69 10.18 -27.13
N CYS A 380 26.99 10.13 -27.44
CA CYS A 380 27.80 8.91 -27.32
C CYS A 380 27.91 8.45 -25.86
N GLY A 381 28.24 9.35 -24.93
CA GLY A 381 28.32 9.02 -23.50
C GLY A 381 26.98 8.51 -22.96
N ARG A 382 25.88 9.22 -23.24
CA ARG A 382 24.52 8.78 -22.89
C ARG A 382 24.20 7.41 -23.49
N LEU A 383 24.50 7.19 -24.78
CA LEU A 383 24.18 5.96 -25.48
C LEU A 383 24.91 4.77 -24.87
N ILE A 384 26.22 4.90 -24.64
CA ILE A 384 27.03 3.87 -23.97
C ILE A 384 26.44 3.56 -22.60
N SER A 385 26.18 4.58 -21.76
CA SER A 385 25.55 4.37 -20.45
C SER A 385 24.20 3.67 -20.56
N THR A 386 23.36 4.05 -21.53
CA THR A 386 22.03 3.46 -21.73
C THR A 386 22.14 1.99 -22.11
N VAL A 387 23.00 1.67 -23.08
CA VAL A 387 23.20 0.30 -23.57
C VAL A 387 23.82 -0.58 -22.49
N VAL A 388 24.85 -0.10 -21.78
CA VAL A 388 25.48 -0.83 -20.68
C VAL A 388 24.49 -1.08 -19.55
N VAL A 389 23.76 -0.05 -19.11
CA VAL A 389 22.75 -0.20 -18.04
C VAL A 389 21.66 -1.19 -18.47
N LEU A 390 21.14 -1.11 -19.69
CA LEU A 390 20.13 -2.06 -20.17
C LEU A 390 20.70 -3.48 -20.27
N ALA A 391 21.86 -3.66 -20.89
CA ALA A 391 22.45 -4.99 -21.07
C ALA A 391 22.74 -5.65 -19.72
N CYS A 392 23.37 -4.93 -18.78
CA CYS A 392 23.68 -5.46 -17.46
C CYS A 392 22.42 -5.72 -16.63
N SER A 393 21.51 -4.74 -16.53
CA SER A 393 20.31 -4.87 -15.70
C SER A 393 19.35 -5.93 -16.23
N TRP A 394 19.15 -6.05 -17.55
CA TRP A 394 18.27 -7.07 -18.12
C TRP A 394 18.87 -8.47 -18.03
N SER A 395 20.17 -8.63 -18.25
CA SER A 395 20.85 -9.93 -18.08
C SER A 395 20.74 -10.42 -16.63
N PHE A 396 21.02 -9.53 -15.67
CA PHE A 396 20.93 -9.87 -14.26
C PHE A 396 19.49 -10.05 -13.79
N CYS A 397 18.54 -9.24 -14.29
CA CYS A 397 17.11 -9.44 -14.07
C CYS A 397 16.65 -10.83 -14.53
N GLY A 398 17.10 -11.29 -15.70
CA GLY A 398 16.79 -12.65 -16.18
C GLY A 398 17.28 -13.73 -15.23
N TYR A 399 18.51 -13.61 -14.73
CA TYR A 399 19.07 -14.50 -13.72
C TYR A 399 18.31 -14.43 -12.38
N ALA A 400 17.98 -13.23 -11.92
CA ALA A 400 17.25 -13.00 -10.68
C ALA A 400 15.82 -13.57 -10.73
N VAL A 401 15.12 -13.44 -11.86
CA VAL A 401 13.81 -14.06 -12.08
C VAL A 401 13.92 -15.59 -12.11
N ALA A 402 14.96 -16.14 -12.75
CA ALA A 402 15.17 -17.58 -12.83
C ALA A 402 15.54 -18.22 -11.48
N THR A 403 16.11 -17.44 -10.56
CA THR A 403 16.53 -17.89 -9.23
C THR A 403 15.66 -17.32 -8.10
N ALA A 404 14.52 -16.71 -8.44
CA ALA A 404 13.60 -16.16 -7.46
C ALA A 404 12.97 -17.28 -6.61
N PRO A 405 12.85 -17.09 -5.28
CA PRO A 405 12.24 -18.09 -4.42
C PRO A 405 10.72 -18.24 -4.68
N GLU A 406 10.20 -19.45 -4.52
CA GLU A 406 8.76 -19.72 -4.67
C GLU A 406 7.94 -19.24 -3.47
N GLN A 407 8.55 -19.20 -2.29
CA GLN A 407 7.94 -18.77 -1.03
C GLN A 407 8.94 -17.91 -0.27
N THR A 408 8.45 -17.00 0.57
CA THR A 408 9.33 -16.20 1.44
C THR A 408 10.02 -17.11 2.44
N SER A 409 11.19 -16.69 2.93
CA SER A 409 11.93 -17.41 3.98
C SER A 409 11.06 -17.69 5.23
N VAL A 410 10.19 -16.74 5.57
CA VAL A 410 9.23 -16.83 6.67
C VAL A 410 8.10 -17.82 6.37
N ALA A 411 7.50 -17.78 5.18
CA ALA A 411 6.47 -18.75 4.80
C ALA A 411 7.02 -20.18 4.83
N GLN A 412 8.26 -20.37 4.37
CA GLN A 412 8.95 -21.64 4.42
C GLN A 412 9.18 -22.11 5.87
N SER A 413 9.63 -21.22 6.76
CA SER A 413 9.88 -21.56 8.17
C SER A 413 8.57 -21.86 8.93
N LEU A 414 7.50 -21.11 8.68
CA LEU A 414 6.17 -21.34 9.25
C LEU A 414 5.57 -22.66 8.77
N GLY A 415 5.73 -23.00 7.49
CA GLY A 415 5.28 -24.28 6.93
C GLY A 415 5.96 -25.49 7.58
N ILE A 416 7.27 -25.39 7.84
CA ILE A 416 8.03 -26.42 8.57
C ILE A 416 7.55 -26.50 10.02
N SER A 417 7.40 -25.36 10.68
CA SER A 417 7.01 -25.28 12.10
C SER A 417 5.60 -25.83 12.33
N SER A 418 4.65 -25.53 11.44
CA SER A 418 3.27 -26.05 11.50
C SER A 418 3.22 -27.58 11.40
N ARG A 419 3.99 -28.18 10.48
CA ARG A 419 4.04 -29.66 10.35
C ARG A 419 4.64 -30.32 11.59
N LEU A 420 5.72 -29.76 12.14
CA LEU A 420 6.34 -30.24 13.37
C LEU A 420 5.38 -30.11 14.57
N LEU A 421 4.66 -28.99 14.65
CA LEU A 421 3.67 -28.72 15.68
C LEU A 421 2.54 -29.75 15.66
N GLN A 422 1.95 -30.03 14.48
CA GLN A 422 0.87 -31.01 14.35
C GLN A 422 1.29 -32.41 14.80
N GLN A 423 2.49 -32.87 14.41
CA GLN A 423 3.02 -34.17 14.82
C GLN A 423 3.22 -34.25 16.34
N ARG A 424 3.80 -33.22 16.95
CA ARG A 424 4.06 -33.18 18.40
C ARG A 424 2.78 -33.00 19.22
N ASN A 425 1.81 -32.23 18.75
CA ASN A 425 0.51 -32.10 19.41
C ASN A 425 -0.25 -33.42 19.41
N HIS A 426 -0.23 -34.20 18.32
CA HIS A 426 -0.83 -35.54 18.32
C HIS A 426 -0.18 -36.45 19.38
N ALA A 427 1.15 -36.46 19.48
CA ALA A 427 1.86 -37.23 20.50
C ALA A 427 1.55 -36.76 21.94
N ALA A 428 1.32 -35.46 22.15
CA ALA A 428 0.93 -34.90 23.44
C ALA A 428 -0.54 -35.21 23.81
N LEU A 429 -1.44 -35.25 22.82
CA LEU A 429 -2.87 -35.52 23.00
C LEU A 429 -3.15 -37.01 23.27
N GLU A 430 -2.41 -37.93 22.67
CA GLU A 430 -2.55 -39.38 22.90
C GLU A 430 -2.14 -39.82 24.32
N ARG A 431 -1.37 -38.99 25.03
CA ARG A 431 -0.96 -39.25 26.42
C ARG A 431 -1.87 -38.51 27.41
N ARG A 432 -3.01 -39.11 27.80
CA ARG A 432 -3.83 -38.60 28.90
C ARG A 432 -4.08 -39.61 30.03
N ARG A 433 -3.53 -39.28 31.21
CA ARG A 433 -4.27 -38.88 32.44
C ARG A 433 -3.31 -38.85 33.63
N THR A 434 -3.07 -37.67 34.19
CA THR A 434 -2.54 -37.53 35.56
C THR A 434 -3.47 -36.60 36.35
N PRO A 435 -3.85 -36.96 37.59
CA PRO A 435 -4.74 -36.12 38.40
C PRO A 435 -4.00 -34.89 38.92
N MET A 436 -4.71 -33.76 39.02
CA MET A 436 -4.20 -32.51 39.59
C MET A 436 -3.94 -32.64 41.11
N PRO A 437 -2.80 -32.14 41.63
CA PRO A 437 -2.67 -31.81 43.03
C PRO A 437 -3.12 -30.37 43.34
N ARG A 438 -3.66 -30.18 44.55
CA ARG A 438 -4.00 -28.87 45.16
C ARG A 438 -2.76 -27.98 45.37
N LYS A 439 -3.00 -26.66 45.28
CA LYS A 439 -2.06 -25.52 45.44
C LYS A 439 -0.93 -25.74 46.46
N PRO A 440 0.28 -25.27 46.09
CA PRO A 440 0.92 -24.18 46.82
C PRO A 440 1.54 -23.13 45.84
N ARG A 441 2.21 -22.08 46.37
CA ARG A 441 3.00 -21.04 45.64
C ARG A 441 3.48 -21.52 44.27
N HIS A 442 3.24 -20.74 43.23
CA HIS A 442 3.55 -21.11 41.85
C HIS A 442 5.02 -21.53 41.75
N LYS A 443 5.27 -22.82 41.47
CA LYS A 443 6.59 -23.31 41.07
C LYS A 443 6.71 -23.17 39.56
N MET A 444 7.95 -23.16 39.06
CA MET A 444 8.21 -23.13 37.62
C MET A 444 7.42 -24.26 36.94
N PRO A 445 6.51 -23.97 36.01
CA PRO A 445 5.72 -25.00 35.36
C PRO A 445 6.59 -25.87 34.47
N ASP A 446 6.28 -27.16 34.43
CA ASP A 446 6.71 -27.99 33.31
C ASP A 446 5.75 -27.84 32.13
N GLY A 447 6.15 -28.29 30.94
CA GLY A 447 5.33 -28.17 29.74
C GLY A 447 3.98 -28.88 29.86
N SER A 448 3.84 -29.94 30.66
CA SER A 448 2.56 -30.64 30.83
C SER A 448 1.50 -29.80 31.56
N GLN A 449 1.92 -28.72 32.23
CA GLN A 449 1.04 -27.76 32.91
C GLN A 449 0.75 -26.51 32.05
N MET A 450 1.25 -26.47 30.81
CA MET A 450 1.15 -25.29 29.95
C MET A 450 0.34 -25.57 28.68
N ALA A 451 -0.57 -24.66 28.34
CA ALA A 451 -1.23 -24.58 27.05
C ALA A 451 -0.98 -23.19 26.46
N ALA A 452 -0.61 -23.11 25.18
CA ALA A 452 -0.29 -21.86 24.51
C ALA A 452 -1.19 -21.64 23.31
N ILE A 453 -1.72 -20.43 23.18
CA ILE A 453 -2.52 -19.94 22.06
C ILE A 453 -1.75 -18.78 21.43
N GLY A 454 -1.44 -18.86 20.14
CA GLY A 454 -0.64 -17.81 19.51
C GLY A 454 -0.85 -17.61 18.03
N ASP A 455 -0.17 -16.58 17.54
CA ASP A 455 -0.17 -16.18 16.15
C ASP A 455 1.05 -16.76 15.40
N SER A 456 1.41 -16.15 14.27
CA SER A 456 2.54 -16.57 13.45
C SER A 456 3.89 -16.48 14.17
N VAL A 457 4.07 -15.56 15.12
CA VAL A 457 5.32 -15.41 15.87
C VAL A 457 5.48 -16.59 16.82
N MET A 458 4.43 -16.94 17.57
CA MET A 458 4.44 -18.13 18.41
C MET A 458 4.58 -19.41 17.58
N LEU A 459 3.97 -19.47 16.39
CA LEU A 459 4.11 -20.59 15.48
C LEU A 459 5.56 -20.78 15.01
N ALA A 460 6.25 -19.70 14.64
CA ALA A 460 7.68 -19.73 14.32
C ALA A 460 8.55 -20.17 15.50
N SER A 461 8.12 -19.87 16.73
CA SER A 461 8.79 -20.25 17.98
C SER A 461 8.34 -21.59 18.59
N SER A 462 7.39 -22.28 17.97
CA SER A 462 6.74 -23.47 18.53
C SER A 462 7.73 -24.59 18.90
N LYS A 463 8.74 -24.81 18.05
CA LYS A 463 9.81 -25.78 18.34
C LYS A 463 10.62 -25.39 19.58
N GLY A 464 11.08 -24.14 19.67
CA GLY A 464 11.82 -23.64 20.84
C GLY A 464 10.99 -23.74 22.13
N LEU A 465 9.69 -23.45 22.06
CA LEU A 465 8.76 -23.63 23.18
C LEU A 465 8.65 -25.09 23.61
N GLN A 466 8.51 -26.02 22.67
CA GLN A 466 8.40 -27.45 22.98
C GLN A 466 9.71 -28.07 23.45
N ASP A 467 10.85 -27.57 22.98
CA ASP A 467 12.17 -28.04 23.42
C ASP A 467 12.49 -27.50 24.83
N THR A 468 12.05 -26.27 25.15
CA THR A 468 12.20 -25.65 26.49
C THR A 468 11.20 -26.20 27.51
N PHE A 469 9.96 -26.45 27.07
CA PHE A 469 8.85 -26.95 27.87
C PHE A 469 8.29 -28.25 27.28
N PRO A 470 8.97 -29.40 27.51
CA PRO A 470 8.50 -30.67 27.00
C PRO A 470 7.05 -30.96 27.39
N ASN A 471 6.24 -31.41 26.43
CA ASN A 471 4.81 -31.71 26.54
C ASN A 471 3.85 -30.51 26.59
N ILE A 472 4.32 -29.28 26.38
CA ILE A 472 3.44 -28.10 26.16
C ILE A 472 2.48 -28.33 24.98
N ILE A 473 1.21 -27.99 25.17
CA ILE A 473 0.23 -27.91 24.08
C ILE A 473 0.39 -26.53 23.45
N VAL A 474 0.65 -26.46 22.14
CA VAL A 474 0.76 -25.18 21.43
C VAL A 474 -0.23 -25.19 20.27
N ASP A 475 -1.21 -24.30 20.33
CA ASP A 475 -2.13 -24.00 19.25
C ASP A 475 -1.75 -22.62 18.68
N ALA A 476 -1.04 -22.60 17.55
CA ALA A 476 -0.59 -21.37 16.91
C ALA A 476 -0.83 -21.39 15.40
N GLU A 477 -1.23 -20.25 14.84
CA GLU A 477 -1.63 -20.15 13.42
C GLU A 477 -1.26 -18.79 12.81
N VAL A 478 -0.95 -18.82 11.52
CA VAL A 478 -0.61 -17.63 10.75
C VAL A 478 -1.80 -16.66 10.73
N SER A 479 -1.52 -15.36 10.96
CA SER A 479 -2.52 -14.28 10.96
C SER A 479 -3.64 -14.43 11.99
N ARG A 480 -3.45 -15.23 13.05
CA ARG A 480 -4.42 -15.33 14.15
C ARG A 480 -4.44 -14.03 14.96
N SER A 481 -5.64 -13.53 15.24
CA SER A 481 -5.87 -12.33 16.04
C SER A 481 -6.47 -12.67 17.42
N MET A 482 -6.45 -11.70 18.33
CA MET A 482 -7.02 -11.80 19.69
C MET A 482 -8.50 -12.17 19.66
N ALA A 483 -9.28 -11.57 18.76
CA ALA A 483 -10.71 -11.86 18.61
C ALA A 483 -10.98 -13.32 18.22
N LYS A 484 -10.11 -13.93 17.40
CA LYS A 484 -10.20 -15.37 17.08
C LYS A 484 -9.69 -16.25 18.23
N GLY A 485 -8.81 -15.71 19.08
CA GLY A 485 -8.21 -16.42 20.21
C GLY A 485 -9.13 -16.64 21.41
N GLN A 486 -10.09 -15.74 21.66
CA GLN A 486 -11.02 -15.85 22.80
C GLN A 486 -11.80 -17.17 22.77
N GLY A 487 -12.36 -17.55 21.60
CA GLY A 487 -13.08 -18.82 21.45
C GLY A 487 -12.20 -20.09 21.56
N LEU A 488 -10.87 -19.96 21.50
CA LEU A 488 -9.95 -21.10 21.62
C LEU A 488 -9.75 -21.52 23.08
N VAL A 489 -9.89 -20.61 24.04
CA VAL A 489 -9.85 -20.97 25.47
C VAL A 489 -11.01 -21.90 25.81
N ASP A 490 -12.21 -21.60 25.31
CA ASP A 490 -13.38 -22.47 25.45
C ASP A 490 -13.21 -23.81 24.73
N GLN A 491 -12.58 -23.82 23.56
CA GLN A 491 -12.26 -25.06 22.87
C GLN A 491 -11.29 -25.93 23.67
N LEU A 492 -10.23 -25.34 24.25
CA LEU A 492 -9.30 -26.04 25.14
C LEU A 492 -10.03 -26.57 26.38
N LYS A 493 -10.93 -25.79 26.98
CA LYS A 493 -11.78 -26.26 28.09
C LYS A 493 -12.66 -27.44 27.69
N ALA A 494 -13.38 -27.34 26.58
CA ALA A 494 -14.29 -28.37 26.10
C ALA A 494 -13.57 -29.70 25.81
N GLN A 495 -12.33 -29.62 25.34
CA GLN A 495 -11.48 -30.78 25.12
C GLN A 495 -10.84 -31.30 26.41
N GLY A 496 -10.89 -30.57 27.54
CA GLY A 496 -10.17 -30.86 28.78
C GLY A 496 -8.66 -30.59 28.71
N ASN A 497 -8.24 -29.75 27.75
CA ASN A 497 -6.86 -29.37 27.45
C ASN A 497 -6.45 -28.02 28.07
N LEU A 498 -7.38 -27.28 28.70
CA LEU A 498 -7.01 -26.07 29.43
C LEU A 498 -6.15 -26.45 30.64
N ARG A 499 -4.90 -25.99 30.63
CA ARG A 499 -3.89 -26.33 31.63
C ARG A 499 -3.63 -25.13 32.55
N PRO A 500 -3.09 -25.36 33.77
CA PRO A 500 -2.91 -24.31 34.79
C PRO A 500 -2.20 -23.03 34.32
N TRP A 501 -1.33 -23.12 33.31
CA TRP A 501 -0.66 -21.97 32.71
C TRP A 501 -1.12 -21.80 31.26
N VAL A 502 -1.74 -20.66 30.96
CA VAL A 502 -2.29 -20.35 29.64
C VAL A 502 -1.48 -19.22 29.03
N LEU A 503 -0.69 -19.54 28.00
CA LEU A 503 0.13 -18.57 27.28
C LEU A 503 -0.68 -17.99 26.12
N VAL A 504 -0.68 -16.67 25.97
CA VAL A 504 -1.39 -15.97 24.89
C VAL A 504 -0.46 -14.99 24.20
N GLY A 505 -0.09 -15.29 22.95
CA GLY A 505 0.74 -14.44 22.09
C GLY A 505 0.03 -14.11 20.78
N LEU A 506 -0.92 -13.17 20.85
CA LEU A 506 -1.81 -12.80 19.73
C LEU A 506 -1.73 -11.30 19.37
N ALA A 507 -0.74 -10.61 19.91
CA ALA A 507 -0.59 -9.15 19.81
C ALA A 507 -0.04 -8.69 18.45
N THR A 508 0.62 -9.56 17.67
CA THR A 508 1.26 -9.15 16.41
C THR A 508 0.23 -8.73 15.37
N ASN A 509 -0.89 -9.46 15.29
CA ASN A 509 -1.95 -9.26 14.30
C ASN A 509 -3.19 -8.57 14.88
N SER A 510 -3.09 -7.90 16.03
CA SER A 510 -4.27 -7.37 16.74
C SER A 510 -4.01 -6.01 17.37
N VAL A 511 -5.01 -5.13 17.28
CA VAL A 511 -5.23 -4.10 18.30
C VAL A 511 -5.91 -4.81 19.47
N VAL A 512 -5.29 -4.82 20.65
CA VAL A 512 -5.87 -5.45 21.85
C VAL A 512 -6.49 -4.37 22.74
N THR A 513 -7.71 -4.60 23.20
CA THR A 513 -8.42 -3.72 24.13
C THR A 513 -8.48 -4.32 25.54
N ASN A 514 -8.78 -3.49 26.55
CA ASN A 514 -8.98 -3.99 27.93
C ASN A 514 -10.15 -4.96 28.03
N ASP A 515 -11.30 -4.66 27.40
CA ASP A 515 -12.46 -5.55 27.39
C ASP A 515 -12.11 -6.96 26.89
N GLN A 516 -11.27 -7.05 25.85
CA GLN A 516 -10.83 -8.34 25.33
C GLN A 516 -9.95 -9.12 26.31
N LEU A 517 -9.14 -8.41 27.11
CA LEU A 517 -8.29 -9.02 28.13
C LEU A 517 -9.08 -9.42 29.37
N ASP A 518 -10.09 -8.63 29.75
CA ASP A 518 -11.04 -8.97 30.82
C ASP A 518 -11.83 -10.23 30.45
N ASP A 519 -12.38 -10.30 29.23
CA ASP A 519 -13.06 -11.49 28.70
C ASP A 519 -12.12 -12.70 28.70
N LEU A 520 -10.88 -12.53 28.20
CA LEU A 520 -9.88 -13.60 28.17
C LEU A 520 -9.53 -14.10 29.58
N LEU A 521 -9.38 -13.19 30.55
CA LEU A 521 -9.07 -13.55 31.93
C LEU A 521 -10.26 -14.29 32.59
N ASN A 522 -11.49 -13.85 32.32
CA ASN A 522 -12.71 -14.53 32.75
C ASN A 522 -12.83 -15.93 32.13
N ASP A 523 -12.53 -16.05 30.85
CA ASP A 523 -12.51 -17.32 30.13
C ASP A 523 -11.40 -18.22 30.67
N VAL A 524 -10.21 -17.72 31.00
CA VAL A 524 -9.18 -18.55 31.61
C VAL A 524 -9.60 -18.99 33.03
N GLY A 525 -10.22 -18.11 33.79
CA GLY A 525 -10.77 -18.39 35.11
C GLY A 525 -9.74 -18.29 36.25
N PRO A 526 -10.20 -18.27 37.50
CA PRO A 526 -9.41 -17.83 38.66
C PRO A 526 -8.35 -18.84 39.15
N ASP A 527 -8.40 -20.09 38.71
CA ASP A 527 -7.47 -21.15 39.12
C ASP A 527 -6.26 -21.31 38.18
N HIS A 528 -6.14 -20.44 37.18
CA HIS A 528 -5.10 -20.47 36.16
C HIS A 528 -4.23 -19.21 36.20
N VAL A 529 -3.03 -19.31 35.66
CA VAL A 529 -2.14 -18.18 35.41
C VAL A 529 -2.18 -17.86 33.92
N LEU A 530 -2.56 -16.62 33.59
CA LEU A 530 -2.53 -16.09 32.23
C LEU A 530 -1.16 -15.47 31.95
N VAL A 531 -0.45 -15.98 30.96
CA VAL A 531 0.85 -15.47 30.51
C VAL A 531 0.65 -14.72 29.20
N LEU A 532 0.63 -13.40 29.26
CA LEU A 532 0.49 -12.52 28.10
C LEU A 532 1.86 -12.26 27.48
N ILE A 533 1.96 -12.36 26.16
CA ILE A 533 3.20 -12.09 25.41
C ILE A 533 2.97 -10.88 24.52
N ASN A 534 3.74 -9.81 24.73
CA ASN A 534 3.66 -8.61 23.91
C ASN A 534 4.26 -8.83 22.50
N ALA A 535 4.01 -7.92 21.57
CA ALA A 535 4.41 -8.10 20.17
C ALA A 535 5.63 -7.26 19.80
N HIS A 536 6.46 -7.80 18.91
CA HIS A 536 7.50 -7.05 18.22
C HIS A 536 7.17 -7.03 16.73
N ALA A 537 6.72 -5.89 16.22
CA ALA A 537 6.57 -5.69 14.79
C ALA A 537 6.56 -4.19 14.46
N PRO A 538 7.07 -3.79 13.28
CA PRO A 538 7.09 -2.39 12.85
C PRO A 538 5.71 -1.95 12.31
N VAL A 539 4.65 -2.23 13.06
CA VAL A 539 3.25 -1.91 12.71
C VAL A 539 2.66 -0.95 13.75
N SER A 540 1.79 -0.05 13.28
CA SER A 540 1.36 1.14 14.03
C SER A 540 0.63 0.86 15.35
N TRP A 541 -0.02 -0.29 15.48
CA TRP A 541 -0.81 -0.65 16.67
C TRP A 541 0.00 -1.32 17.79
N VAL A 542 1.19 -1.86 17.49
CA VAL A 542 1.98 -2.63 18.45
C VAL A 542 2.37 -1.81 19.68
N PRO A 543 2.85 -0.55 19.58
CA PRO A 543 3.16 0.24 20.76
C PRO A 543 1.96 0.44 21.69
N GLY A 544 0.78 0.72 21.14
CA GLY A 544 -0.46 0.88 21.91
C GLY A 544 -0.91 -0.43 22.56
N THR A 545 -0.87 -1.53 21.81
CA THR A 545 -1.21 -2.87 22.29
C THR A 545 -0.26 -3.32 23.41
N ASN A 546 1.06 -3.14 23.24
CA ASN A 546 2.05 -3.47 24.25
C ASN A 546 1.84 -2.66 25.54
N ALA A 547 1.46 -1.38 25.43
CA ALA A 547 1.11 -0.56 26.58
C ALA A 547 -0.13 -1.08 27.32
N VAL A 548 -1.18 -1.47 26.59
CA VAL A 548 -2.41 -2.07 27.17
C VAL A 548 -2.10 -3.37 27.90
N LEU A 549 -1.36 -4.30 27.26
CA LEU A 549 -0.96 -5.57 27.89
C LEU A 549 -0.15 -5.36 29.16
N LYS A 550 0.76 -4.38 29.14
CA LYS A 550 1.60 -4.03 30.29
C LYS A 550 0.79 -3.46 31.45
N GLN A 551 -0.14 -2.55 31.17
CA GLN A 551 -1.04 -1.99 32.19
C GLN A 551 -1.95 -3.07 32.78
N PHE A 552 -2.51 -3.93 31.92
CA PHE A 552 -3.40 -5.01 32.35
C PHE A 552 -2.71 -6.03 33.26
N ALA A 553 -1.51 -6.49 32.88
CA ALA A 553 -0.73 -7.42 33.69
C ALA A 553 -0.32 -6.81 35.04
N ALA A 554 -0.02 -5.51 35.09
CA ALA A 554 0.27 -4.82 36.33
C ALA A 554 -0.95 -4.74 37.27
N ALA A 555 -2.16 -4.54 36.71
CA ALA A 555 -3.41 -4.49 37.46
C ALA A 555 -3.85 -5.88 37.99
N HIS A 556 -3.50 -6.95 37.28
CA HIS A 556 -3.89 -8.33 37.59
C HIS A 556 -2.69 -9.22 37.98
N SER A 557 -1.70 -8.63 38.67
CA SER A 557 -0.40 -9.28 38.94
C SER A 557 -0.48 -10.57 39.76
N ASN A 558 -1.60 -10.86 40.42
CA ASN A 558 -1.81 -12.09 41.19
C ASN A 558 -1.93 -13.35 40.32
N ASN A 559 -2.37 -13.21 39.08
CA ASN A 559 -2.62 -14.32 38.17
C ASN A 559 -2.30 -14.01 36.70
N VAL A 560 -1.70 -12.85 36.40
CA VAL A 560 -1.28 -12.46 35.06
C VAL A 560 0.22 -12.15 35.04
N VAL A 561 0.94 -12.77 34.10
CA VAL A 561 2.37 -12.56 33.84
C VAL A 561 2.53 -11.92 32.47
N LEU A 562 3.33 -10.86 32.37
CA LEU A 562 3.75 -10.30 31.09
C LEU A 562 5.12 -10.84 30.70
N VAL A 563 5.22 -11.36 29.47
CA VAL A 563 6.47 -11.64 28.77
C VAL A 563 6.80 -10.46 27.87
N ASP A 564 7.91 -9.78 28.15
CA ASP A 564 8.41 -8.66 27.34
C ASP A 564 9.24 -9.16 26.15
N TRP A 565 8.55 -9.79 25.21
CA TRP A 565 9.11 -10.23 23.94
C TRP A 565 9.70 -9.06 23.13
N ASP A 566 8.98 -7.93 23.04
CA ASP A 566 9.41 -6.72 22.33
C ASP A 566 10.77 -6.20 22.83
N GLY A 567 10.92 -6.05 24.15
CA GLY A 567 12.17 -5.64 24.77
C GLY A 567 13.29 -6.67 24.62
N THR A 568 12.96 -7.96 24.68
CA THR A 568 13.94 -9.06 24.55
C THR A 568 14.50 -9.13 23.13
N ILE A 569 13.63 -9.22 22.12
CA ILE A 569 14.09 -9.41 20.73
C ILE A 569 14.73 -8.15 20.14
N SER A 570 14.37 -6.96 20.65
CA SER A 570 15.04 -5.71 20.27
C SER A 570 16.54 -5.71 20.56
N GLN A 571 17.00 -6.51 21.54
CA GLN A 571 18.43 -6.66 21.87
C GLN A 571 19.13 -7.71 21.01
N HIS A 572 18.38 -8.51 20.26
CA HIS A 572 18.82 -9.66 19.47
C HIS A 572 18.22 -9.60 18.06
N ALA A 573 18.22 -8.41 17.44
CA ALA A 573 17.56 -8.18 16.15
C ALA A 573 18.16 -8.99 14.98
N ASP A 574 19.39 -9.49 15.13
CA ASP A 574 20.03 -10.43 14.22
C ASP A 574 19.39 -11.83 14.24
N GLU A 575 18.64 -12.15 15.29
CA GLU A 575 17.83 -13.36 15.37
C GLU A 575 16.45 -13.23 14.72
N LEU A 576 16.11 -12.09 14.09
CA LEU A 576 14.89 -11.93 13.30
C LEU A 576 15.10 -12.35 11.84
N ALA A 577 14.05 -12.90 11.24
CA ALA A 577 13.98 -13.14 9.80
C ALA A 577 13.98 -11.82 9.01
N GLY A 578 14.11 -11.91 7.69
CA GLY A 578 14.23 -10.73 6.81
C GLY A 578 13.02 -9.78 6.80
N ASP A 579 11.91 -10.16 7.44
CA ASP A 579 10.73 -9.32 7.63
C ASP A 579 10.78 -8.45 8.90
N GLY A 580 11.75 -8.69 9.79
CA GLY A 580 11.90 -7.96 11.05
C GLY A 580 10.81 -8.24 12.09
N ILE A 581 10.08 -9.35 11.96
CA ILE A 581 8.96 -9.72 12.85
C ILE A 581 9.13 -11.13 13.40
N HIS A 582 9.42 -12.10 12.53
CA HIS A 582 9.47 -13.49 12.94
C HIS A 582 10.86 -13.87 13.43
N PRO A 583 10.99 -14.65 14.52
CA PRO A 583 12.25 -15.26 14.91
C PRO A 583 12.83 -16.14 13.80
N GLY A 584 14.14 -16.07 13.63
CA GLY A 584 14.92 -16.92 12.75
C GLY A 584 15.06 -18.36 13.28
N MET A 585 15.84 -19.18 12.59
CA MET A 585 15.86 -20.63 12.80
C MET A 585 16.35 -21.11 14.18
N SER A 586 17.04 -20.27 14.95
CA SER A 586 17.46 -20.59 16.34
C SER A 586 16.23 -20.83 17.22
N ASN A 587 15.19 -19.99 17.06
CA ASN A 587 13.88 -19.99 17.72
C ASN A 587 13.79 -20.25 19.24
N THR A 588 14.92 -20.27 19.96
CA THR A 588 14.99 -20.51 21.40
C THR A 588 14.73 -19.25 22.22
N ILE A 589 15.09 -18.08 21.69
CA ILE A 589 15.00 -16.80 22.41
C ILE A 589 13.59 -16.46 22.88
N TYR A 590 12.57 -16.75 22.08
CA TYR A 590 11.16 -16.55 22.45
C TYR A 590 10.77 -17.41 23.64
N ALA A 591 11.16 -18.70 23.63
CA ALA A 591 10.88 -19.62 24.72
C ALA A 591 11.67 -19.26 25.99
N GLN A 592 12.89 -18.75 25.83
CA GLN A 592 13.72 -18.27 26.92
C GLN A 592 13.10 -17.02 27.58
N ALA A 593 12.58 -16.07 26.78
CA ALA A 593 11.86 -14.89 27.29
C ALA A 593 10.65 -15.29 28.15
N VAL A 594 9.87 -16.27 27.69
CA VAL A 594 8.76 -16.86 28.46
C VAL A 594 9.26 -17.45 29.78
N LYS A 595 10.31 -18.27 29.71
CA LYS A 595 10.89 -18.94 30.89
C LYS A 595 11.39 -17.95 31.93
N ASP A 596 12.11 -16.93 31.50
CA ASP A 596 12.71 -15.93 32.38
C ASP A 596 11.65 -15.02 33.01
N SER A 597 10.61 -14.66 32.26
CA SER A 597 9.50 -13.85 32.77
C SER A 597 8.69 -14.59 33.84
N ILE A 598 8.38 -15.87 33.62
CA ILE A 598 7.71 -16.70 34.64
C ILE A 598 8.59 -16.86 35.87
N ALA A 599 9.89 -17.13 35.70
CA ALA A 599 10.82 -17.27 36.81
C ALA A 599 10.97 -15.96 37.62
N ALA A 600 10.98 -14.80 36.94
CA ALA A 600 11.03 -13.50 37.59
C ALA A 600 9.75 -13.21 38.38
N TRP A 601 8.58 -13.52 37.81
CA TRP A 601 7.29 -13.35 38.48
C TRP A 601 7.17 -14.22 39.74
N ILE A 602 7.57 -15.49 39.69
CA ILE A 602 7.61 -16.37 40.86
C ILE A 602 8.55 -15.82 41.95
N LYS A 603 9.71 -15.28 41.58
CA LYS A 603 10.66 -14.66 42.54
C LYS A 603 10.08 -13.44 43.26
N GLN A 604 9.08 -12.77 42.68
CA GLN A 604 8.40 -11.62 43.29
C GLN A 604 7.38 -12.01 44.37
N GLY A 605 7.20 -13.32 44.62
CA GLY A 605 6.42 -13.84 45.74
C GLY A 605 5.03 -14.38 45.39
N HIS A 606 4.74 -14.51 44.09
CA HIS A 606 3.50 -15.07 43.56
C HIS A 606 3.46 -16.61 43.57
#